data_AF-A0A6V7IHD3-F1
#
_entry.id   AF-A0A6V7IHD3-F1
#
_cell.length_a   1.000
_cell.length_b   1.000
_cell.length_c   1.000
_cell.angle_alpha   90.00
_cell.angle_beta   90.00
_cell.angle_gamma   90.00
#
_symmetry.space_group_name_H-M   'P 1'
#
loop_
_entity.id
_entity.type
_entity.pdbx_description
1 polymer ?
#
loop_
_entity_poly.entity_id
_entity_poly.type
_entity_poly.pdbx_seq_one_letter_code
_entity_poly.pdbx_strand_id
1 'polypeptide(L)'
;ISEVTAMINTKYANPQDDHPDIQMIFGGYLADCAETGMVGEKKGNKRSVYFIPTLLHPKSRGVLRLRDSNPLSKPLIYARYLTHPEDVARLVEGIKFSIKLAETRTLAKYGFALDKTPVDGCKHLRFGCDAYWECAIKHETGAENHQAGSCKMGPDDDPLAVVDNQLR
;
A
#
# COMPACT_ATOMS: atom_id res chain seq x y z
N ILE A 1 -0.57 -4.02 21.72
CA ILE A 1 -0.26 -5.13 20.78
C ILE A 1 0.50 -4.51 19.64
N SER A 2 1.76 -4.92 19.44
CA SER A 2 2.53 -4.61 18.24
C SER A 2 1.77 -5.13 17.02
N GLU A 3 1.76 -4.35 15.95
CA GLU A 3 1.09 -4.70 14.70
C GLU A 3 1.57 -6.07 14.18
N VAL A 4 0.65 -6.90 13.68
CA VAL A 4 0.99 -8.16 13.04
C VAL A 4 1.21 -7.88 11.57
N THR A 5 2.37 -8.27 11.06
CA THR A 5 2.72 -8.12 9.64
C THR A 5 3.32 -9.42 9.11
N ALA A 6 3.33 -9.56 7.79
CA ALA A 6 4.08 -10.61 7.08
C ALA A 6 4.85 -9.99 5.93
N MET A 7 5.89 -10.68 5.47
CA MET A 7 6.70 -10.27 4.32
C MET A 7 6.66 -11.37 3.27
N ILE A 8 6.47 -11.01 2.00
CA ILE A 8 6.41 -11.96 0.89
C ILE A 8 7.20 -11.44 -0.31
N ASN A 9 7.64 -12.38 -1.14
CA ASN A 9 8.20 -12.11 -2.47
C ASN A 9 7.17 -12.43 -3.54
N THR A 10 6.84 -11.46 -4.37
CA THR A 10 6.08 -11.69 -5.59
C THR A 10 6.96 -12.37 -6.65
N LYS A 11 6.34 -12.85 -7.73
CA LYS A 11 7.07 -13.37 -8.89
C LYS A 11 7.96 -12.33 -9.60
N TYR A 12 7.82 -11.05 -9.26
CA TYR A 12 8.65 -9.96 -9.78
C TYR A 12 9.81 -9.61 -8.85
N ALA A 13 9.87 -10.18 -7.65
CA ALA A 13 11.02 -10.00 -6.76
C ALA A 13 12.27 -10.61 -7.41
N ASN A 14 13.39 -9.92 -7.34
CA ASN A 14 14.66 -10.47 -7.77
C ASN A 14 15.12 -11.52 -6.74
N PRO A 15 15.33 -12.80 -7.12
CA PRO A 15 15.74 -13.83 -6.17
C PRO A 15 17.13 -13.62 -5.55
N GLN A 16 17.93 -12.71 -6.11
CA GLN A 16 19.24 -12.35 -5.55
C GLN A 16 19.15 -11.27 -4.46
N ASP A 17 18.02 -10.56 -4.36
CA ASP A 17 17.81 -9.56 -3.32
C ASP A 17 17.53 -10.26 -1.98
N ASP A 18 17.98 -9.68 -0.87
CA ASP A 18 17.78 -10.18 0.49
C ASP A 18 16.56 -9.57 1.19
N HIS A 19 15.77 -8.78 0.48
CA HIS A 19 14.62 -8.04 1.01
C HIS A 19 13.30 -8.40 0.29
N PRO A 20 12.15 -8.32 1.00
CA PRO A 20 10.84 -8.55 0.41
C PRO A 20 10.40 -7.42 -0.50
N ASP A 21 9.51 -7.69 -1.47
CA ASP A 21 8.87 -6.63 -2.27
C ASP A 21 7.47 -6.24 -1.78
N ILE A 22 6.83 -7.08 -0.95
CA ILE A 22 5.55 -6.77 -0.31
C ILE A 22 5.61 -7.04 1.20
N GLN A 23 5.12 -6.07 1.99
CA GLN A 23 4.74 -6.26 3.39
C GLN A 23 3.22 -6.33 3.48
N MET A 24 2.69 -7.39 4.07
CA MET A 24 1.28 -7.50 4.42
C MET A 24 1.05 -6.92 5.81
N ILE A 25 0.19 -5.93 5.92
CA ILE A 25 -0.28 -5.40 7.21
C ILE A 25 -1.67 -5.99 7.51
N PHE A 26 -1.85 -6.47 8.73
CA PHE A 26 -3.11 -7.07 9.17
C PHE A 26 -3.85 -6.14 10.14
N GLY A 27 -5.05 -5.69 9.73
CA GLY A 27 -5.91 -4.79 10.51
C GLY A 27 -7.26 -5.39 10.90
N GLY A 28 -8.08 -4.60 11.60
CA GLY A 28 -9.48 -4.93 11.91
C GLY A 28 -9.79 -5.38 13.35
N TYR A 29 -8.75 -5.54 14.18
CA TYR A 29 -8.88 -5.71 15.64
C TYR A 29 -8.19 -4.59 16.43
N LEU A 30 -7.85 -3.50 15.76
CA LEU A 30 -7.34 -2.30 16.43
C LEU A 30 -8.47 -1.61 17.19
N ALA A 31 -8.12 -0.94 18.29
CA ALA A 31 -9.05 -0.09 19.01
C ALA A 31 -9.43 1.08 18.10
N ASP A 32 -10.63 1.06 17.54
CA ASP A 32 -11.18 2.18 16.80
C ASP A 32 -11.62 3.28 17.78
N CYS A 33 -11.43 4.54 17.40
CA CYS A 33 -12.10 5.63 18.08
C CYS A 33 -13.61 5.47 17.92
N ALA A 34 -14.37 5.73 18.99
CA ALA A 34 -15.81 5.81 18.91
C ALA A 34 -16.20 6.90 17.90
N GLU A 35 -17.01 6.57 16.89
CA GLU A 35 -17.48 7.53 15.89
C GLU A 35 -18.35 8.61 16.55
N THR A 36 -19.07 8.24 17.60
CA THR A 36 -19.91 9.13 18.41
C THR A 36 -19.18 9.69 19.63
N GLY A 37 -17.96 9.25 19.91
CA GLY A 37 -17.25 9.58 21.15
C GLY A 37 -17.77 8.87 22.40
N MET A 38 -18.75 7.96 22.30
CA MET A 38 -19.27 7.21 23.44
C MET A 38 -18.38 6.04 23.84
N VAL A 39 -18.11 5.92 25.16
CA VAL A 39 -17.40 4.75 25.72
C VAL A 39 -18.27 3.50 25.56
N GLY A 40 -17.74 2.49 24.85
CA GLY A 40 -18.43 1.23 24.61
C GLY A 40 -19.36 1.20 23.38
N GLU A 41 -19.24 2.17 22.47
CA GLU A 41 -19.92 2.15 21.18
C GLU A 41 -19.63 0.84 20.43
N LYS A 42 -20.69 0.13 20.03
CA LYS A 42 -20.59 -1.12 19.25
C LYS A 42 -20.77 -0.80 17.77
N LYS A 43 -19.70 -0.91 16.98
CA LYS A 43 -19.79 -0.85 15.50
C LYS A 43 -20.30 -2.17 14.94
N GLY A 44 -21.61 -2.23 14.66
CA GLY A 44 -22.24 -3.32 13.92
C GLY A 44 -22.15 -4.71 14.58
N ASN A 45 -22.73 -5.71 13.91
CA ASN A 45 -22.71 -7.12 14.34
C ASN A 45 -21.68 -7.97 13.58
N LYS A 46 -20.98 -7.38 12.60
CA LYS A 46 -19.98 -8.05 11.78
C LYS A 46 -18.59 -7.56 12.14
N ARG A 47 -17.64 -8.49 12.25
CA ARG A 47 -16.23 -8.18 12.43
C ARG A 47 -15.54 -8.35 11.09
N SER A 48 -14.66 -7.41 10.76
CA SER A 48 -13.85 -7.44 9.54
C SER A 48 -12.39 -7.50 9.93
N VAL A 49 -11.60 -8.22 9.14
CA VAL A 49 -10.14 -8.14 9.17
C VAL A 49 -9.68 -7.66 7.80
N TYR A 50 -8.65 -6.83 7.79
CA TYR A 50 -8.13 -6.23 6.56
C TYR A 50 -6.73 -6.76 6.30
N PHE A 51 -6.47 -7.16 5.05
CA PHE A 51 -5.14 -7.57 4.59
C PHE A 51 -4.67 -6.49 3.62
N ILE A 52 -3.64 -5.75 4.00
CA ILE A 52 -3.17 -4.56 3.29
C ILE A 52 -1.80 -4.88 2.68
N PRO A 53 -1.75 -5.34 1.42
CA PRO A 53 -0.49 -5.55 0.72
C PRO A 53 0.15 -4.19 0.41
N THR A 54 1.29 -3.95 1.02
CA THR A 54 2.08 -2.71 0.88
C THR A 54 3.31 -2.97 0.04
N LEU A 55 3.49 -2.18 -1.03
CA LEU A 55 4.66 -2.23 -1.88
C LEU A 55 5.85 -1.52 -1.22
N LEU A 56 6.91 -2.26 -0.94
CA LEU A 56 8.08 -1.76 -0.19
C LEU A 56 9.09 -1.01 -1.06
N HIS A 57 9.21 -1.42 -2.33
CA HIS A 57 10.18 -0.87 -3.27
C HIS A 57 9.49 -0.38 -4.53
N PRO A 58 8.65 0.68 -4.44
CA PRO A 58 7.97 1.22 -5.61
C PRO A 58 9.00 1.71 -6.63
N LYS A 59 8.70 1.53 -7.91
CA LYS A 59 9.47 2.08 -9.04
C LYS A 59 8.96 3.45 -9.47
N SER A 60 7.70 3.77 -9.21
CA SER A 60 7.14 5.11 -9.42
C SER A 60 7.93 6.17 -8.63
N ARG A 61 8.15 7.34 -9.23
CA ARG A 61 8.87 8.46 -8.61
C ARG A 61 8.06 9.76 -8.73
N GLY A 62 7.88 10.41 -7.60
CA GLY A 62 7.23 11.71 -7.49
C GLY A 62 8.20 12.88 -7.66
N VAL A 63 7.67 14.11 -7.64
CA VAL A 63 8.44 15.35 -7.70
C VAL A 63 7.84 16.38 -6.74
N LEU A 64 8.70 17.07 -6.00
CA LEU A 64 8.37 18.27 -5.22
C LEU A 64 8.88 19.51 -5.95
N ARG A 65 8.06 20.55 -6.04
CA ARG A 65 8.46 21.84 -6.62
C ARG A 65 8.02 22.99 -5.74
N LEU A 66 8.82 24.05 -5.72
CA LEU A 66 8.35 25.34 -5.22
C LEU A 66 7.19 25.82 -6.10
N ARG A 67 6.17 26.39 -5.46
CA ARG A 67 5.06 27.03 -6.16
C ARG A 67 5.49 28.38 -6.73
N ASP A 68 6.21 29.13 -5.92
CA ASP A 68 6.69 30.48 -6.17
C ASP A 68 7.87 30.77 -5.22
N SER A 69 8.37 32.00 -5.20
CA SER A 69 9.50 32.42 -4.37
C SER A 69 9.15 32.68 -2.90
N ASN A 70 7.88 32.59 -2.48
CA ASN A 70 7.48 32.77 -1.09
C ASN A 70 7.67 31.44 -0.32
N PRO A 71 8.56 31.37 0.68
CA PRO A 71 8.82 30.12 1.41
C PRO A 71 7.62 29.64 2.24
N LEU A 72 6.62 30.49 2.48
CA LEU A 72 5.40 30.12 3.20
C LEU A 72 4.32 29.54 2.28
N SER A 73 4.51 29.62 0.96
CA SER A 73 3.60 29.01 0.00
C SER A 73 3.69 27.49 0.08
N LYS A 74 2.52 26.81 0.12
CA LYS A 74 2.48 25.34 0.09
C LYS A 74 3.15 24.82 -1.20
N PRO A 75 4.10 23.88 -1.12
CA PRO A 75 4.78 23.35 -2.30
C PRO A 75 3.80 22.61 -3.21
N LEU A 76 4.22 22.41 -4.45
CA LEU A 76 3.54 21.54 -5.38
C LEU A 76 4.07 20.11 -5.18
N ILE A 77 3.17 19.19 -4.85
CA ILE A 77 3.50 17.78 -4.56
C ILE A 77 2.87 16.91 -5.64
N TYR A 78 3.71 16.27 -6.46
CA TYR A 78 3.29 15.32 -7.48
C TYR A 78 3.76 13.93 -7.10
N ALA A 79 2.95 13.17 -6.36
CA ALA A 79 3.36 11.86 -5.87
C ALA A 79 3.58 10.82 -6.98
N ARG A 80 2.82 10.90 -8.07
CA ARG A 80 2.92 10.01 -9.24
C ARG A 80 2.85 8.52 -8.88
N TYR A 81 2.03 8.18 -7.88
CA TYR A 81 1.78 6.79 -7.49
C TYR A 81 1.31 5.96 -8.69
N LEU A 82 1.74 4.70 -8.74
CA LEU A 82 1.30 3.71 -9.72
C LEU A 82 1.55 4.10 -11.18
N THR A 83 2.53 4.98 -11.44
CA THR A 83 2.92 5.37 -12.80
C THR A 83 3.82 4.33 -13.47
N HIS A 84 4.57 3.56 -12.69
CA HIS A 84 5.31 2.42 -13.18
C HIS A 84 4.41 1.16 -13.16
N PRO A 85 4.22 0.45 -14.28
CA PRO A 85 3.26 -0.65 -14.38
C PRO A 85 3.57 -1.82 -13.42
N GLU A 86 4.84 -2.04 -13.12
CA GLU A 86 5.29 -3.08 -12.21
C GLU A 86 4.83 -2.87 -10.75
N ASP A 87 4.56 -1.63 -10.34
CA ASP A 87 4.04 -1.34 -9.00
C ASP A 87 2.64 -1.93 -8.84
N VAL A 88 1.78 -1.71 -9.83
CA VAL A 88 0.44 -2.30 -9.89
C VAL A 88 0.54 -3.82 -10.00
N ALA A 89 1.41 -4.33 -10.85
CA ALA A 89 1.57 -5.77 -11.05
C ALA A 89 1.97 -6.51 -9.77
N ARG A 90 2.87 -5.94 -8.96
CA ARG A 90 3.24 -6.49 -7.64
C ARG A 90 2.09 -6.44 -6.64
N LEU A 91 1.36 -5.33 -6.58
CA LEU A 91 0.19 -5.20 -5.70
C LEU A 91 -0.90 -6.22 -6.06
N VAL A 92 -1.11 -6.52 -7.35
CA VAL A 92 -2.03 -7.59 -7.79
C VAL A 92 -1.60 -8.95 -7.23
N GLU A 93 -0.30 -9.28 -7.25
CA GLU A 93 0.20 -10.53 -6.64
C GLU A 93 0.02 -10.53 -5.11
N GLY A 94 0.19 -9.38 -4.45
CA GLY A 94 -0.15 -9.19 -3.04
C GLY A 94 -1.62 -9.48 -2.73
N ILE A 95 -2.55 -8.95 -3.54
CA ILE A 95 -3.99 -9.21 -3.40
C ILE A 95 -4.29 -10.70 -3.61
N LYS A 96 -3.71 -11.35 -4.62
CA LYS A 96 -3.89 -12.78 -4.85
C LYS A 96 -3.43 -13.62 -3.65
N PHE A 97 -2.33 -13.23 -3.01
CA PHE A 97 -1.88 -13.86 -1.78
C PHE A 97 -2.87 -13.64 -0.63
N SER A 98 -3.36 -12.40 -0.44
CA SER A 98 -4.39 -12.07 0.55
C SER A 98 -5.65 -12.92 0.41
N ILE A 99 -6.12 -13.11 -0.83
CA ILE A 99 -7.30 -13.94 -1.12
C ILE A 99 -7.04 -15.40 -0.74
N LYS A 100 -5.90 -15.97 -1.15
CA LYS A 100 -5.52 -17.34 -0.78
C LYS A 100 -5.46 -17.51 0.74
N LEU A 101 -4.94 -16.52 1.45
CA LEU A 101 -4.89 -16.53 2.91
C LEU A 101 -6.31 -16.50 3.51
N ALA A 102 -7.18 -15.62 3.01
CA ALA A 102 -8.58 -15.49 3.43
C ALA A 102 -9.39 -16.78 3.23
N GLU A 103 -9.06 -17.56 2.20
CA GLU A 103 -9.72 -18.82 1.84
C GLU A 103 -9.12 -20.07 2.52
N THR A 104 -8.13 -19.90 3.42
CA THR A 104 -7.55 -21.03 4.15
C THR A 104 -8.58 -21.73 5.06
N ARG A 105 -8.41 -23.05 5.24
CA ARG A 105 -9.23 -23.84 6.17
C ARG A 105 -9.21 -23.28 7.60
N THR A 106 -8.09 -22.69 8.01
CA THR A 106 -7.94 -22.07 9.33
C THR A 106 -8.90 -20.91 9.51
N LEU A 107 -8.96 -19.96 8.57
CA LEU A 107 -9.88 -18.83 8.66
C LEU A 107 -11.33 -19.25 8.43
N ALA A 108 -11.58 -20.20 7.51
CA ALA A 108 -12.90 -20.76 7.27
C ALA A 108 -13.49 -21.43 8.53
N LYS A 109 -12.67 -22.10 9.35
CA LYS A 109 -13.08 -22.70 10.64
C LYS A 109 -13.67 -21.66 11.62
N TYR A 110 -13.24 -20.41 11.52
CA TYR A 110 -13.74 -19.29 12.34
C TYR A 110 -14.86 -18.49 11.66
N GLY A 111 -15.38 -18.96 10.52
CA GLY A 111 -16.48 -18.31 9.81
C GLY A 111 -16.10 -17.07 9.02
N PHE A 112 -14.80 -16.83 8.78
CA PHE A 112 -14.37 -15.77 7.87
C PHE A 112 -14.72 -16.14 6.42
N ALA A 113 -15.16 -15.14 5.67
CA ALA A 113 -15.40 -15.22 4.24
C ALA A 113 -14.89 -13.95 3.58
N LEU A 114 -14.40 -14.07 2.35
CA LEU A 114 -13.96 -12.92 1.56
C LEU A 114 -15.14 -11.97 1.31
N ASP A 115 -14.94 -10.68 1.58
CA ASP A 115 -15.87 -9.64 1.14
C ASP A 115 -15.78 -9.49 -0.39
N LYS A 116 -16.91 -9.71 -1.06
CA LYS A 116 -17.03 -9.62 -2.52
C LYS A 116 -17.77 -8.37 -2.97
N THR A 117 -17.95 -7.40 -2.09
CA THR A 117 -18.50 -6.09 -2.43
C THR A 117 -17.61 -5.46 -3.51
N PRO A 118 -18.16 -5.15 -4.71
CA PRO A 118 -17.35 -4.61 -5.79
C PRO A 118 -16.83 -3.21 -5.47
N VAL A 119 -15.59 -2.94 -5.85
CA VAL A 119 -15.00 -1.59 -5.79
C VAL A 119 -15.74 -0.66 -6.75
N ASP A 120 -16.09 0.53 -6.27
CA ASP A 120 -16.75 1.54 -7.09
C ASP A 120 -15.86 1.98 -8.26
N GLY A 121 -16.46 2.13 -9.44
CA GLY A 121 -15.72 2.34 -10.70
C GLY A 121 -15.28 1.05 -11.40
N CYS A 122 -15.12 -0.07 -10.68
CA CYS A 122 -14.62 -1.33 -11.24
C CYS A 122 -15.70 -2.40 -11.53
N LYS A 123 -16.98 -2.09 -11.27
CA LYS A 123 -18.14 -3.01 -11.42
C LYS A 123 -18.34 -3.58 -12.83
N HIS A 124 -17.80 -2.91 -13.84
CA HIS A 124 -17.88 -3.33 -15.24
C HIS A 124 -16.89 -4.47 -15.58
N LEU A 125 -15.98 -4.81 -14.66
CA LEU A 125 -15.01 -5.89 -14.81
C LEU A 125 -15.45 -7.11 -14.01
N ARG A 126 -15.09 -8.31 -14.49
CA ARG A 126 -15.38 -9.56 -13.79
C ARG A 126 -14.59 -9.61 -12.48
N PHE A 127 -15.29 -9.66 -11.34
CA PHE A 127 -14.68 -9.79 -10.02
C PHE A 127 -13.64 -10.93 -9.98
N GLY A 128 -12.49 -10.66 -9.37
CA GLY A 128 -11.44 -11.65 -9.16
C GLY A 128 -10.45 -11.82 -10.31
N CYS A 129 -10.66 -11.20 -11.48
CA CYS A 129 -9.65 -11.20 -12.55
C CYS A 129 -8.59 -10.11 -12.35
N ASP A 130 -7.43 -10.27 -13.01
CA ASP A 130 -6.32 -9.32 -12.90
C ASP A 130 -6.74 -7.89 -13.30
N ALA A 131 -7.52 -7.74 -14.37
CA ALA A 131 -8.05 -6.42 -14.79
C ALA A 131 -8.91 -5.76 -13.69
N TYR A 132 -9.73 -6.55 -12.99
CA TYR A 132 -10.53 -6.03 -11.87
C TYR A 132 -9.62 -5.55 -10.73
N TRP A 133 -8.57 -6.31 -10.38
CA TRP A 133 -7.62 -5.92 -9.33
C TRP A 133 -6.76 -4.72 -9.72
N GLU A 134 -6.32 -4.62 -10.97
CA GLU A 134 -5.62 -3.43 -11.49
C GLU A 134 -6.48 -2.17 -11.40
N CYS A 135 -7.79 -2.29 -11.68
CA CYS A 135 -8.75 -1.21 -11.46
C CYS A 135 -8.89 -0.88 -9.97
N ALA A 136 -9.13 -1.88 -9.13
CA ALA A 136 -9.31 -1.70 -7.69
C ALA A 136 -8.11 -1.01 -7.03
N ILE A 137 -6.88 -1.41 -7.40
CA ILE A 137 -5.64 -0.78 -6.93
C ILE A 137 -5.62 0.71 -7.24
N LYS A 138 -6.08 1.15 -8.42
CA LYS A 138 -6.10 2.57 -8.77
C LYS A 138 -7.13 3.38 -7.99
N HIS A 139 -8.20 2.75 -7.51
CA HIS A 139 -9.29 3.40 -6.78
C HIS A 139 -9.07 3.40 -5.26
N GLU A 140 -8.51 2.33 -4.71
CA GLU A 140 -8.50 2.07 -3.25
C GLU A 140 -7.08 2.08 -2.64
N THR A 141 -6.02 2.34 -3.42
CA THR A 141 -4.66 2.44 -2.86
C THR A 141 -4.44 3.82 -2.23
N GLY A 142 -4.04 3.82 -0.97
CA GLY A 142 -3.59 5.00 -0.23
C GLY A 142 -2.08 5.08 -0.05
N ALA A 143 -1.60 6.21 0.46
CA ALA A 143 -0.19 6.36 0.86
C ALA A 143 0.03 5.86 2.29
N GLU A 144 1.09 5.09 2.49
CA GLU A 144 1.54 4.61 3.82
C GLU A 144 2.26 5.70 4.64
N ASN A 145 2.26 6.96 4.20
CA ASN A 145 2.88 8.10 4.90
C ASN A 145 4.39 7.97 5.21
N HIS A 146 5.12 7.19 4.39
CA HIS A 146 6.58 7.04 4.43
C HIS A 146 7.26 7.71 3.23
N GLN A 147 6.83 8.92 2.86
CA GLN A 147 7.42 9.62 1.71
C GLN A 147 8.87 10.00 2.01
N ALA A 148 9.78 9.57 1.15
CA ALA A 148 11.22 9.84 1.27
C ALA A 148 11.87 10.00 -0.11
N GLY A 149 13.15 10.38 -0.12
CA GLY A 149 13.97 10.41 -1.34
C GLY A 149 13.88 11.69 -2.17
N SER A 150 13.29 12.78 -1.64
CA SER A 150 13.26 14.09 -2.32
C SER A 150 14.63 14.76 -2.41
N CYS A 151 15.52 14.49 -1.44
CA CYS A 151 16.92 14.89 -1.45
C CYS A 151 17.78 13.64 -1.27
N LYS A 152 18.02 12.91 -2.37
CA LYS A 152 18.76 11.64 -2.34
C LYS A 152 20.22 11.87 -1.95
N MET A 153 20.73 11.06 -1.04
CA MET A 153 22.18 10.94 -0.79
C MET A 153 22.80 10.05 -1.87
N GLY A 154 23.90 10.49 -2.49
CA GLY A 154 24.60 9.71 -3.51
C GLY A 154 26.00 10.24 -3.81
N PRO A 155 26.81 9.50 -4.60
CA PRO A 155 28.10 9.95 -5.08
C PRO A 155 27.96 11.09 -6.12
N ASP A 156 29.05 11.82 -6.37
CA ASP A 156 29.09 12.97 -7.31
C ASP A 156 28.69 12.60 -8.76
N ASP A 157 28.82 11.33 -9.14
CA ASP A 157 28.47 10.81 -10.46
C ASP A 157 27.02 10.30 -10.55
N ASP A 158 26.26 10.29 -9.45
CA ASP A 158 24.84 9.96 -9.45
C ASP A 158 24.00 11.19 -9.82
N PRO A 159 23.38 11.22 -11.02
CA PRO A 159 22.63 12.39 -11.49
C PRO A 159 21.37 12.69 -10.67
N LEU A 160 20.97 11.80 -9.75
CA LEU A 160 19.85 12.00 -8.84
C LEU A 160 20.28 12.44 -7.43
N ALA A 161 21.58 12.48 -7.14
CA ALA A 161 22.08 12.91 -5.85
C ALA A 161 21.83 14.41 -5.64
N VAL A 162 21.41 14.75 -4.43
CA VAL A 162 21.24 16.13 -3.94
C VAL A 162 22.28 16.45 -2.87
N VAL A 163 22.67 15.44 -2.08
CA VAL A 163 23.69 15.57 -1.05
C VAL A 163 24.71 14.44 -1.12
N ASP A 164 25.92 14.71 -0.65
CA ASP A 164 26.98 13.71 -0.49
C ASP A 164 26.78 12.82 0.76
N ASN A 165 27.71 11.88 1.00
CA ASN A 165 27.69 11.00 2.18
C ASN A 165 27.95 11.72 3.52
N GLN A 166 28.26 13.02 3.50
CA GLN A 166 28.38 13.91 4.66
C GLN A 166 27.17 14.86 4.78
N LEU A 167 26.12 14.65 3.98
CA LEU A 167 24.89 15.45 3.93
C LEU A 167 25.09 16.89 3.42
N ARG A 168 26.15 17.15 2.64
CA ARG A 168 26.43 18.46 2.04
C ARG A 168 25.81 18.58 0.66
#